data_AF-A0A929C4F4-F1
#
_entry.id   AF-A0A929C4F4-F1
#
_cell.length_a   1.000
_cell.length_b   1.000
_cell.length_c   1.000
_cell.angle_alpha   90.00
_cell.angle_beta   90.00
_cell.angle_gamma   90.00
#
_symmetry.space_group_name_H-M   'P 1'
#
loop_
_entity.id
_entity.type
_entity.pdbx_description
1 polymer ?
#
loop_
_entity_poly.entity_id
_entity_poly.type
_entity_poly.pdbx_seq_one_letter_code
_entity_poly.pdbx_strand_id
1 'polypeptide(L)'
;MTLKRGIAQYRQLARRAGESISGAYQRLTSTGEQPLRMPPVRNSVLLKQDATWWAERENGRQAVDDFYKTLRKMNQAADRFKRAEFSNKLTQQAIKINENYAAKSIMKVIQKPGVTKAFDDRIQRIYKVVDHRVAKALNSEGITRGGRAFSRNDLMNFRNASSYGTVGMDRDVGLNEMLVQKWEGVVNQATPGTGWHAHAVAKLRDAQRASRLAVGGQRISLSNFNDKAQKIYEKVYGQVTGGNARKAFQQLTTSKNVEAYADRSVLQNNPAATPFSGRWAEQTGSVSSVKVYENFKLANDGIISQGSAMQESARGLAKDISTKLIPLLKNNPSTTVQQLSYWQGMQKLLGESGKGNVTPGQLMQILGIDQTGMVRLGEQVSAGIQSAVQYR
;
A
#
# COMPACT_ATOMS: atom_id res chain seq x y z
N MET A 1 -30.11 -8.47 9.67
CA MET A 1 -29.75 -9.56 8.72
C MET A 1 -28.88 -10.55 9.47
N THR A 2 -29.37 -11.76 9.78
CA THR A 2 -28.74 -12.68 10.74
C THR A 2 -27.56 -13.46 10.15
N LEU A 3 -26.52 -13.68 10.95
CA LEU A 3 -25.25 -14.37 10.65
C LEU A 3 -25.41 -15.69 9.86
N LYS A 4 -26.52 -16.42 10.09
CA LYS A 4 -26.86 -17.67 9.38
C LYS A 4 -27.19 -17.46 7.89
N ARG A 5 -27.79 -16.32 7.50
CA ARG A 5 -28.08 -15.99 6.08
C ARG A 5 -26.80 -15.61 5.31
N GLY A 6 -25.84 -14.96 5.97
CA GLY A 6 -24.53 -14.64 5.38
C GLY A 6 -23.69 -15.89 5.07
N ILE A 7 -23.69 -16.89 5.96
CA ILE A 7 -22.97 -18.16 5.76
C ILE A 7 -23.58 -19.00 4.63
N ALA A 8 -24.91 -18.98 4.47
CA ALA A 8 -25.59 -19.68 3.38
C ALA A 8 -25.32 -19.01 2.01
N GLN A 9 -25.35 -17.68 1.95
CA GLN A 9 -24.93 -16.93 0.76
C GLN A 9 -23.46 -17.16 0.42
N TYR A 10 -22.57 -17.21 1.43
CA TYR A 10 -21.16 -17.53 1.25
C TYR A 10 -20.92 -18.94 0.67
N ARG A 11 -21.63 -19.97 1.16
CA ARG A 11 -21.52 -21.34 0.60
C ARG A 11 -22.06 -21.44 -0.82
N GLN A 12 -23.12 -20.70 -1.15
CA GLN A 12 -23.71 -20.70 -2.49
C GLN A 12 -22.85 -19.93 -3.50
N LEU A 13 -22.25 -18.81 -3.08
CA LEU A 13 -21.28 -18.05 -3.86
C LEU A 13 -19.95 -18.78 -4.01
N ALA A 14 -19.46 -19.47 -2.97
CA ALA A 14 -18.26 -20.30 -3.02
C ALA A 14 -18.45 -21.55 -3.91
N ARG A 15 -19.66 -22.11 -4.00
CA ARG A 15 -19.99 -23.19 -4.96
C ARG A 15 -20.02 -22.68 -6.40
N ARG A 16 -20.71 -21.57 -6.67
CA ARG A 16 -20.77 -20.96 -8.02
C ARG A 16 -19.41 -20.42 -8.50
N ALA A 17 -18.64 -19.81 -7.60
CA ALA A 17 -17.28 -19.35 -7.88
C ALA A 17 -16.29 -20.52 -7.94
N GLY A 18 -16.50 -21.57 -7.16
CA GLY A 18 -15.73 -22.81 -7.21
C GLY A 18 -15.90 -23.54 -8.55
N GLU A 19 -17.10 -23.60 -9.10
CA GLU A 19 -17.37 -24.20 -10.42
C GLU A 19 -16.78 -23.39 -11.58
N SER A 20 -16.81 -22.04 -11.52
CA SER A 20 -16.22 -21.19 -12.56
C SER A 20 -14.69 -21.09 -12.47
N ILE A 21 -14.13 -21.04 -11.26
CA ILE A 21 -12.70 -20.86 -11.02
C ILE A 21 -11.96 -22.20 -11.04
N SER A 22 -12.54 -23.31 -10.54
CA SER A 22 -11.92 -24.65 -10.68
C SER A 22 -11.83 -25.05 -12.15
N GLY A 23 -12.89 -24.83 -12.94
CA GLY A 23 -12.88 -25.12 -14.37
C GLY A 23 -11.99 -24.18 -15.19
N ALA A 24 -11.89 -22.89 -14.82
CA ALA A 24 -10.95 -21.96 -15.46
C ALA A 24 -9.49 -22.27 -15.07
N TYR A 25 -9.22 -22.62 -13.82
CA TYR A 25 -7.88 -22.90 -13.32
C TYR A 25 -7.37 -24.28 -13.77
N GLN A 26 -8.20 -25.33 -13.78
CA GLN A 26 -7.84 -26.64 -14.35
C GLN A 26 -7.51 -26.56 -15.84
N ARG A 27 -8.14 -25.65 -16.59
CA ARG A 27 -7.78 -25.36 -17.99
C ARG A 27 -6.48 -24.55 -18.14
N LEU A 28 -6.04 -23.84 -17.10
CA LEU A 28 -4.86 -22.96 -17.12
C LEU A 28 -3.59 -23.60 -16.52
N THR A 29 -3.69 -24.72 -15.80
CA THR A 29 -2.56 -25.36 -15.11
C THR A 29 -2.31 -26.82 -15.48
N SER A 30 -3.02 -27.37 -16.46
CA SER A 30 -2.88 -28.78 -16.87
C SER A 30 -1.61 -29.09 -17.68
N THR A 31 -0.83 -28.08 -18.08
CA THR A 31 0.47 -28.29 -18.73
C THR A 31 1.53 -27.47 -18.00
N GLY A 32 2.47 -28.18 -17.36
CA GLY A 32 3.64 -27.57 -16.74
C GLY A 32 4.36 -26.63 -17.71
N GLU A 33 4.86 -25.53 -17.16
CA GLU A 33 5.82 -24.60 -17.78
C GLU A 33 5.45 -23.97 -19.13
N GLN A 34 4.16 -23.82 -19.45
CA GLN A 34 3.76 -22.97 -20.56
C GLN A 34 3.36 -21.57 -20.06
N PRO A 35 3.79 -20.47 -20.72
CA PRO A 35 3.27 -19.14 -20.42
C PRO A 35 1.75 -19.15 -20.59
N LEU A 36 1.02 -18.60 -19.61
CA LEU A 36 -0.44 -18.53 -19.60
C LEU A 36 -0.97 -17.94 -20.91
N ARG A 37 -1.46 -18.80 -21.82
CA ARG A 37 -2.04 -18.37 -23.10
C ARG A 37 -3.51 -18.01 -22.86
N MET A 38 -3.74 -16.74 -22.54
CA MET A 38 -5.05 -16.23 -22.14
C MET A 38 -6.02 -16.04 -23.32
N PRO A 39 -7.33 -16.26 -23.14
CA PRO A 39 -8.32 -16.01 -24.18
C PRO A 39 -8.40 -14.51 -24.54
N PRO A 40 -8.76 -14.18 -25.80
CA PRO A 40 -8.91 -12.79 -26.24
C PRO A 40 -10.10 -12.09 -25.56
N VAL A 41 -9.94 -10.79 -25.27
CA VAL A 41 -10.97 -9.93 -24.68
C VAL A 41 -12.02 -9.56 -25.74
N ARG A 42 -13.30 -9.85 -25.47
CA ARG A 42 -14.40 -9.71 -26.47
C ARG A 42 -15.36 -8.54 -26.23
N ASN A 43 -15.22 -7.78 -25.14
CA ASN A 43 -16.13 -6.70 -24.76
C ASN A 43 -15.47 -5.33 -24.99
N SER A 44 -16.16 -4.40 -25.68
CA SER A 44 -15.67 -3.07 -26.05
C SER A 44 -15.25 -2.20 -24.85
N VAL A 45 -15.93 -2.33 -23.71
CA VAL A 45 -15.57 -1.61 -22.47
C VAL A 45 -14.25 -2.14 -21.91
N LEU A 46 -14.06 -3.46 -21.91
CA LEU A 46 -12.81 -4.11 -21.47
C LEU A 46 -11.65 -3.75 -22.41
N LEU A 47 -11.91 -3.70 -23.72
CA LEU A 47 -10.94 -3.27 -24.73
C LEU A 47 -10.50 -1.82 -24.53
N LYS A 48 -11.42 -0.90 -24.19
CA LYS A 48 -11.09 0.51 -23.92
C LYS A 48 -10.25 0.67 -22.64
N GLN A 49 -10.59 -0.08 -21.58
CA GLN A 49 -9.82 -0.09 -20.34
C GLN A 49 -8.41 -0.62 -20.56
N ASP A 50 -8.27 -1.71 -21.33
CA ASP A 50 -6.97 -2.27 -21.69
C ASP A 50 -6.17 -1.34 -22.59
N ALA A 51 -6.79 -0.66 -23.55
CA ALA A 51 -6.11 0.31 -24.42
C ALA A 51 -5.51 1.47 -23.60
N THR A 52 -6.29 2.03 -22.66
CA THR A 52 -5.81 3.11 -21.77
C THR A 52 -4.65 2.62 -20.91
N TRP A 53 -4.80 1.43 -20.33
CA TRP A 53 -3.77 0.81 -19.49
C TRP A 53 -2.48 0.48 -20.27
N TRP A 54 -2.60 0.01 -21.51
CA TRP A 54 -1.46 -0.24 -22.39
C TRP A 54 -0.72 1.06 -22.73
N ALA A 55 -1.45 2.13 -23.03
CA ALA A 55 -0.84 3.45 -23.26
C ALA A 55 -0.09 3.95 -22.01
N GLU A 56 -0.64 3.77 -20.81
CA GLU A 56 0.05 4.09 -19.56
C GLU A 56 1.33 3.26 -19.35
N ARG A 57 1.29 1.97 -19.69
CA ARG A 57 2.47 1.09 -19.62
C ARG A 57 3.55 1.46 -20.62
N GLU A 58 3.17 1.83 -21.83
CA GLU A 58 4.15 2.26 -22.84
C GLU A 58 4.82 3.57 -22.41
N ASN A 59 4.03 4.55 -21.97
CA ASN A 59 4.56 5.78 -21.38
C ASN A 59 5.47 5.51 -20.17
N GLY A 60 5.09 4.54 -19.33
CA GLY A 60 5.89 4.11 -18.18
C GLY A 60 7.21 3.47 -18.60
N ARG A 61 7.20 2.61 -19.62
CA ARG A 61 8.40 1.97 -20.18
C ARG A 61 9.35 3.02 -20.75
N GLN A 62 8.83 3.94 -21.57
CA GLN A 62 9.60 5.03 -22.14
C GLN A 62 10.25 5.89 -21.06
N ALA A 63 9.51 6.25 -20.00
CA ALA A 63 10.06 7.03 -18.88
C ALA A 63 11.23 6.31 -18.17
N VAL A 64 11.11 5.00 -17.94
CA VAL A 64 12.16 4.19 -17.33
C VAL A 64 13.39 4.07 -18.25
N ASP A 65 13.18 3.88 -19.54
CA ASP A 65 14.27 3.79 -20.52
C ASP A 65 14.99 5.13 -20.71
N ASP A 66 14.27 6.24 -20.72
CA ASP A 66 14.86 7.58 -20.79
C ASP A 66 15.66 7.92 -19.53
N PHE A 67 15.17 7.50 -18.36
CA PHE A 67 15.94 7.59 -17.11
C PHE A 67 17.23 6.77 -17.21
N TYR A 68 17.16 5.53 -17.67
CA TYR A 68 18.34 4.68 -17.85
C TYR A 68 19.35 5.25 -18.84
N LYS A 69 18.89 5.74 -20.00
CA LYS A 69 19.74 6.40 -21.01
C LYS A 69 20.44 7.62 -20.41
N THR A 70 19.72 8.43 -19.64
CA THR A 70 20.27 9.63 -19.00
C THR A 70 21.29 9.27 -17.92
N LEU A 71 21.04 8.20 -17.15
CA LEU A 71 21.98 7.69 -16.16
C LEU A 71 23.29 7.21 -16.79
N ARG A 72 23.21 6.49 -17.92
CA ARG A 72 24.41 6.08 -18.67
C ARG A 72 25.20 7.29 -19.18
N LYS A 73 24.52 8.29 -19.76
CA LYS A 73 25.17 9.53 -20.21
C LYS A 73 25.85 10.27 -19.05
N MET A 74 25.21 10.35 -17.88
CA MET A 74 25.80 10.95 -16.68
C MET A 74 27.06 10.21 -16.22
N ASN A 75 27.06 8.88 -16.27
CA ASN A 75 28.20 8.06 -15.84
C ASN A 75 29.37 8.13 -16.84
N GLN A 76 29.10 8.40 -18.11
CA GLN A 76 30.12 8.54 -19.17
C GLN A 76 30.64 9.97 -19.33
N ALA A 77 29.94 10.97 -18.79
CA ALA A 77 30.34 12.36 -18.92
C ALA A 77 31.58 12.67 -18.05
N ALA A 78 32.67 13.10 -18.69
CA ALA A 78 33.87 13.59 -18.01
C ALA A 78 33.68 15.03 -17.47
N ASP A 79 32.94 15.85 -18.21
CA ASP A 79 32.71 17.26 -17.86
C ASP A 79 31.72 17.43 -16.68
N ARG A 80 32.09 18.27 -15.71
CA ARG A 80 31.29 18.48 -14.49
C ARG A 80 29.94 19.14 -14.78
N PHE A 81 29.89 20.06 -15.76
CA PHE A 81 28.68 20.82 -16.06
C PHE A 81 27.64 19.92 -16.75
N LYS A 82 28.07 19.10 -17.71
CA LYS A 82 27.25 18.05 -18.32
C LYS A 82 26.75 17.04 -17.29
N ARG A 83 27.59 16.63 -16.32
CA ARG A 83 27.15 15.76 -15.22
C ARG A 83 26.06 16.41 -14.38
N ALA A 84 26.18 17.70 -14.06
CA ALA A 84 25.18 18.44 -13.31
C ALA A 84 23.85 18.56 -14.09
N GLU A 85 23.90 18.83 -15.39
CA GLU A 85 22.74 18.88 -16.27
C GLU A 85 22.00 17.52 -16.31
N PHE A 86 22.73 16.42 -16.54
CA PHE A 86 22.13 15.08 -16.50
C PHE A 86 21.59 14.74 -15.12
N SER A 87 22.25 15.20 -14.04
CA SER A 87 21.73 14.98 -12.70
C SER A 87 20.41 15.71 -12.47
N ASN A 88 20.25 16.94 -12.95
CA ASN A 88 18.99 17.67 -12.88
C ASN A 88 17.90 16.96 -13.70
N LYS A 89 18.23 16.53 -14.92
CA LYS A 89 17.32 15.78 -15.80
C LYS A 89 16.85 14.47 -15.16
N LEU A 90 17.74 13.72 -14.53
CA LEU A 90 17.39 12.50 -13.81
C LEU A 90 16.47 12.76 -12.61
N THR A 91 16.62 13.89 -11.92
CA THR A 91 15.68 14.27 -10.84
C THR A 91 14.28 14.49 -11.40
N GLN A 92 14.15 15.21 -12.52
CA GLN A 92 12.86 15.43 -13.18
C GLN A 92 12.24 14.12 -13.70
N GLN A 93 13.04 13.24 -14.28
CA GLN A 93 12.59 11.92 -14.71
C GLN A 93 12.17 11.04 -13.53
N ALA A 94 12.88 11.09 -12.39
CA ALA A 94 12.49 10.36 -11.18
C ALA A 94 11.12 10.82 -10.66
N ILE A 95 10.84 12.13 -10.67
CA ILE A 95 9.51 12.66 -10.28
C ILE A 95 8.42 12.10 -11.19
N LYS A 96 8.61 12.14 -12.51
CA LYS A 96 7.66 11.58 -13.49
C LYS A 96 7.42 10.09 -13.30
N ILE A 97 8.49 9.32 -13.04
CA ILE A 97 8.37 7.90 -12.74
C ILE A 97 7.60 7.70 -11.43
N ASN A 98 7.89 8.49 -10.38
CA ASN A 98 7.24 8.36 -9.08
C ASN A 98 5.71 8.56 -9.16
N GLU A 99 5.26 9.41 -10.08
CA GLU A 99 3.84 9.69 -10.36
C GLU A 99 3.16 8.72 -11.31
N ASN A 100 3.93 7.87 -11.98
CA ASN A 100 3.40 6.92 -12.94
C ASN A 100 3.44 5.52 -12.33
N TYR A 101 2.25 5.01 -11.99
CA TYR A 101 2.09 3.66 -11.45
C TYR A 101 2.76 2.59 -12.32
N ALA A 102 2.51 2.63 -13.63
CA ALA A 102 3.06 1.68 -14.57
C ALA A 102 4.59 1.77 -14.63
N ALA A 103 5.17 2.98 -14.61
CA ALA A 103 6.62 3.18 -14.58
C ALA A 103 7.25 2.57 -13.31
N LYS A 104 6.64 2.77 -12.13
CA LYS A 104 7.11 2.16 -10.88
C LYS A 104 7.00 0.63 -10.91
N SER A 105 5.86 0.11 -11.39
CA SER A 105 5.63 -1.33 -11.57
C SER A 105 6.68 -1.96 -12.49
N ILE A 106 6.95 -1.32 -13.64
CA ILE A 106 7.98 -1.74 -14.60
C ILE A 106 9.37 -1.68 -13.96
N MET A 107 9.73 -0.56 -13.32
CA MET A 107 11.06 -0.40 -12.70
C MET A 107 11.32 -1.41 -11.57
N LYS A 108 10.28 -1.83 -10.85
CA LYS A 108 10.37 -2.87 -9.83
C LYS A 108 10.71 -4.25 -10.39
N VAL A 109 10.33 -4.55 -11.63
CA VAL A 109 10.55 -5.84 -12.29
C VAL A 109 11.81 -5.83 -13.16
N ILE A 110 12.20 -4.65 -13.69
CA ILE A 110 13.39 -4.53 -14.54
C ILE A 110 14.66 -4.76 -13.71
N GLN A 111 15.45 -5.75 -14.11
CA GLN A 111 16.78 -6.05 -13.55
C GLN A 111 17.88 -5.26 -14.27
N LYS A 112 17.82 -3.92 -14.25
CA LYS A 112 18.90 -3.07 -14.78
C LYS A 112 19.84 -2.64 -13.63
N PRO A 113 21.13 -3.01 -13.66
CA PRO A 113 22.07 -2.67 -12.59
C PRO A 113 22.11 -1.16 -12.30
N GLY A 114 22.03 -0.80 -11.02
CA GLY A 114 22.15 0.59 -10.55
C GLY A 114 20.96 1.51 -10.82
N VAL A 115 19.99 1.13 -11.66
CA VAL A 115 18.83 1.98 -12.02
C VAL A 115 17.91 2.23 -10.82
N THR A 116 17.46 1.15 -10.17
CA THR A 116 16.58 1.21 -9.00
C THR A 116 17.21 2.01 -7.87
N LYS A 117 18.50 1.80 -7.61
CA LYS A 117 19.24 2.56 -6.61
C LYS A 117 19.35 4.05 -6.98
N ALA A 118 19.71 4.37 -8.22
CA ALA A 118 19.81 5.76 -8.67
C ALA A 118 18.46 6.50 -8.60
N PHE A 119 17.37 5.80 -8.88
CA PHE A 119 16.01 6.31 -8.69
C PHE A 119 15.72 6.55 -7.20
N ASP A 120 15.89 5.54 -6.33
CA ASP A 120 15.60 5.65 -4.91
C ASP A 120 16.45 6.77 -4.27
N ASP A 121 17.75 6.83 -4.53
CA ASP A 121 18.64 7.88 -4.00
C ASP A 121 18.14 9.29 -4.35
N ARG A 122 17.54 9.48 -5.52
CA ARG A 122 16.96 10.78 -5.95
C ARG A 122 15.67 11.08 -5.22
N ILE A 123 14.78 10.10 -5.15
CA ILE A 123 13.51 10.22 -4.45
C ILE A 123 13.73 10.47 -2.95
N GLN A 124 14.69 9.80 -2.31
CA GLN A 124 15.05 10.06 -0.92
C GLN A 124 15.54 11.50 -0.70
N ARG A 125 16.30 12.07 -1.64
CA ARG A 125 16.72 13.49 -1.57
C ARG A 125 15.53 14.43 -1.66
N ILE A 126 14.58 14.16 -2.55
CA ILE A 126 13.33 14.93 -2.66
C ILE A 126 12.55 14.84 -1.35
N TYR A 127 12.36 13.64 -0.80
CA TYR A 127 11.63 13.44 0.45
C TYR A 127 12.26 14.17 1.63
N LYS A 128 13.58 14.22 1.74
CA LYS A 128 14.25 15.02 2.78
C LYS A 128 13.86 16.50 2.72
N VAL A 129 13.77 17.07 1.51
CA VAL A 129 13.35 18.47 1.31
C VAL A 129 11.86 18.64 1.63
N VAL A 130 11.01 17.73 1.14
CA VAL A 130 9.56 17.72 1.43
C VAL A 130 9.33 17.67 2.94
N ASP A 131 9.93 16.73 3.66
CA ASP A 131 9.72 16.56 5.11
C ASP A 131 10.07 17.81 5.90
N HIS A 132 11.20 18.45 5.56
CA HIS A 132 11.62 19.68 6.20
C HIS A 132 10.64 20.83 5.92
N ARG A 133 10.16 20.97 4.68
CA ARG A 133 9.18 21.99 4.31
C ARG A 133 7.80 21.72 4.88
N VAL A 134 7.38 20.46 5.01
CA VAL A 134 6.13 20.07 5.67
C VAL A 134 6.16 20.46 7.13
N ALA A 135 7.24 20.18 7.87
CA ALA A 135 7.36 20.60 9.26
C ALA A 135 7.24 22.13 9.41
N LYS A 136 7.89 22.90 8.51
CA LYS A 136 7.75 24.36 8.46
C LYS A 136 6.32 24.80 8.15
N ALA A 137 5.67 24.19 7.17
CA ALA A 137 4.30 24.54 6.80
C ALA A 137 3.30 24.21 7.92
N LEU A 138 3.47 23.09 8.63
CA LEU A 138 2.67 22.78 9.83
C LEU A 138 2.81 23.89 10.88
N ASN A 139 4.03 24.39 11.12
CA ASN A 139 4.26 25.51 12.05
C ASN A 139 3.59 26.81 11.58
N SER A 140 3.65 27.12 10.28
CA SER A 140 3.01 28.31 9.71
C SER A 140 1.48 28.29 9.86
N GLU A 141 0.89 27.10 9.89
CA GLU A 141 -0.54 26.89 10.15
C GLU A 141 -0.87 26.89 11.66
N GLY A 142 0.09 27.24 12.52
CA GLY A 142 -0.09 27.30 13.98
C GLY A 142 -0.22 25.92 14.64
N ILE A 143 0.14 24.85 13.93
CA ILE A 143 0.07 23.49 14.46
C ILE A 143 1.28 23.25 15.37
N THR A 144 1.04 22.80 16.59
CA THR A 144 2.06 22.49 17.61
C THR A 144 1.91 21.06 18.11
N ARG A 145 3.01 20.53 18.66
CA ARG A 145 3.06 19.21 19.29
C ARG A 145 3.66 19.33 20.69
N GLY A 146 2.94 18.90 21.71
CA GLY A 146 3.36 19.05 23.11
C GLY A 146 3.58 20.51 23.53
N GLY A 147 2.95 21.46 22.84
CA GLY A 147 3.13 22.90 23.07
C GLY A 147 4.36 23.52 22.40
N ARG A 148 5.16 22.75 21.66
CA ARG A 148 6.30 23.26 20.87
C ARG A 148 6.02 23.23 19.38
N ALA A 149 6.83 23.96 18.63
CA ALA A 149 6.88 23.87 17.17
C ALA A 149 7.17 22.43 16.70
N PHE A 150 6.53 22.07 15.60
CA PHE A 150 6.84 20.86 14.84
C PHE A 150 8.27 20.88 14.31
N SER A 151 8.92 19.74 14.43
CA SER A 151 10.24 19.46 13.86
C SER A 151 10.12 18.34 12.83
N ARG A 152 11.15 18.17 11.99
CA ARG A 152 11.22 17.03 11.07
C ARG A 152 11.11 15.68 11.81
N ASN A 153 11.66 15.57 13.01
CA ASN A 153 11.68 14.31 13.79
C ASN A 153 10.31 13.93 14.35
N ASP A 154 9.33 14.83 14.27
CA ASP A 154 7.95 14.53 14.59
C ASP A 154 7.24 13.73 13.50
N LEU A 155 7.85 13.65 12.31
CA LEU A 155 7.41 12.81 11.21
C LEU A 155 8.41 11.67 11.00
N MET A 156 7.91 10.49 10.67
CA MET A 156 8.73 9.32 10.35
C MET A 156 8.18 8.60 9.12
N ASN A 157 9.08 7.98 8.36
CA ASN A 157 8.67 7.06 7.30
C ASN A 157 8.30 5.71 7.91
N PHE A 158 7.11 5.21 7.61
CA PHE A 158 6.72 3.84 7.89
C PHE A 158 7.14 2.96 6.72
N ARG A 159 8.44 2.68 6.61
CA ARG A 159 8.97 1.74 5.60
C ARG A 159 9.58 0.52 6.27
N ASN A 160 9.29 -0.66 5.71
CA ASN A 160 10.01 -1.88 6.06
C ASN A 160 11.48 -1.71 5.67
N ALA A 161 12.41 -2.07 6.56
CA ALA A 161 13.86 -1.98 6.31
C ALA A 161 14.27 -2.73 5.03
N SER A 162 13.61 -3.85 4.71
CA SER A 162 13.81 -4.65 3.50
C SER A 162 13.39 -3.96 2.19
N SER A 163 12.72 -2.80 2.26
CA SER A 163 12.29 -2.02 1.09
C SER A 163 13.27 -0.91 0.72
N TYR A 164 14.32 -0.69 1.52
CA TYR A 164 15.35 0.31 1.25
C TYR A 164 16.13 -0.04 -0.04
N GLY A 165 16.36 0.95 -0.92
CA GLY A 165 17.02 0.71 -2.21
C GLY A 165 16.13 0.07 -3.28
N THR A 166 14.81 -0.03 -3.04
CA THR A 166 13.82 -0.53 -4.02
C THR A 166 12.92 0.59 -4.52
N VAL A 167 12.25 0.37 -5.65
CA VAL A 167 11.15 1.24 -6.08
C VAL A 167 9.93 0.97 -5.20
N GLY A 168 9.72 1.84 -4.21
CA GLY A 168 8.48 1.86 -3.43
C GLY A 168 7.31 2.31 -4.31
N MET A 169 6.19 1.59 -4.24
CA MET A 169 4.95 1.99 -4.93
C MET A 169 4.30 3.17 -4.22
N ASP A 170 4.44 3.19 -2.90
CA ASP A 170 3.87 4.09 -1.93
C ASP A 170 4.97 4.74 -1.08
N ARG A 171 4.62 5.89 -0.50
CA ARG A 171 5.36 6.47 0.60
C ARG A 171 4.38 6.78 1.73
N ASP A 172 4.48 5.98 2.78
CA ASP A 172 3.82 6.23 4.05
C ASP A 172 4.74 7.03 4.96
N VAL A 173 4.46 8.32 5.11
CA VAL A 173 5.04 9.14 6.17
C VAL A 173 3.98 9.34 7.24
N GLY A 174 4.35 9.56 8.49
CA GLY A 174 3.34 9.93 9.46
C GLY A 174 3.89 10.38 10.79
N LEU A 175 2.98 10.69 11.70
CA LEU A 175 3.33 11.20 13.02
C LEU A 175 4.16 10.16 13.79
N ASN A 176 5.30 10.58 14.31
CA ASN A 176 6.16 9.73 15.12
C ASN A 176 5.55 9.51 16.50
N GLU A 177 4.71 8.49 16.63
CA GLU A 177 4.00 8.12 17.85
C GLU A 177 4.75 7.06 18.69
N MET A 178 5.98 6.68 18.29
CA MET A 178 6.70 5.52 18.83
C MET A 178 6.86 5.55 20.35
N LEU A 179 7.07 6.73 20.95
CA LEU A 179 7.27 6.82 22.40
C LEU A 179 5.98 6.54 23.19
N VAL A 180 4.83 7.08 22.74
CA VAL A 180 3.52 6.79 23.34
C VAL A 180 3.28 5.28 23.27
N GLN A 181 3.46 4.75 22.06
CA GLN A 181 3.25 3.36 21.75
C GLN A 181 4.15 2.40 22.55
N LYS A 182 5.42 2.77 22.76
CA LYS A 182 6.36 2.00 23.60
C LYS A 182 5.83 1.88 25.02
N TRP A 183 5.44 3.00 25.63
CA TRP A 183 4.99 3.01 27.02
C TRP A 183 3.60 2.39 27.19
N GLU A 184 2.71 2.47 26.20
CA GLU A 184 1.46 1.68 26.19
C GLU A 184 1.76 0.18 26.26
N GLY A 185 2.72 -0.31 25.46
CA GLY A 185 3.13 -1.71 25.50
C GLY A 185 3.68 -2.14 26.87
N VAL A 186 4.53 -1.29 27.47
CA VAL A 186 5.09 -1.56 28.81
C VAL A 186 4.00 -1.57 29.88
N VAL A 187 3.05 -0.62 29.85
CA VAL A 187 1.93 -0.58 30.79
C VAL A 187 1.08 -1.85 30.68
N ASN A 188 0.77 -2.28 29.46
CA ASN A 188 -0.06 -3.48 29.23
C ASN A 188 0.60 -4.79 29.71
N GLN A 189 1.93 -4.82 29.83
CA GLN A 189 2.68 -5.98 30.31
C GLN A 189 3.02 -5.89 31.81
N ALA A 190 2.96 -4.71 32.41
CA ALA A 190 3.32 -4.50 33.81
C ALA A 190 2.20 -4.98 34.73
N THR A 191 2.56 -5.71 35.79
CA THR A 191 1.60 -6.16 36.80
C THR A 191 0.95 -4.97 37.50
N PRO A 192 -0.39 -4.82 37.43
CA PRO A 192 -1.11 -3.74 38.10
C PRO A 192 -0.81 -3.68 39.61
N GLY A 193 -0.81 -2.47 40.17
CA GLY A 193 -0.55 -2.23 41.61
C GLY A 193 0.92 -2.19 42.02
N THR A 194 1.86 -2.51 41.13
CA THR A 194 3.30 -2.44 41.42
C THR A 194 3.87 -1.03 41.24
N GLY A 195 4.98 -0.72 41.92
CA GLY A 195 5.74 0.52 41.70
C GLY A 195 6.24 0.67 40.26
N TRP A 196 6.58 -0.45 39.61
CA TRP A 196 6.92 -0.47 38.18
C TRP A 196 5.74 -0.07 37.29
N HIS A 197 4.54 -0.61 37.54
CA HIS A 197 3.34 -0.21 36.80
C HIS A 197 3.05 1.29 36.99
N ALA A 198 3.17 1.82 38.21
CA ALA A 198 3.00 3.25 38.47
C ALA A 198 4.01 4.11 37.70
N HIS A 199 5.28 3.68 37.65
CA HIS A 199 6.32 4.34 36.85
C HIS A 199 5.99 4.32 35.34
N ALA A 200 5.61 3.15 34.80
CA ALA A 200 5.27 3.00 33.40
C ALA A 200 4.07 3.89 33.01
N VAL A 201 3.04 3.95 33.86
CA VAL A 201 1.88 4.85 33.68
C VAL A 201 2.30 6.32 33.68
N ALA A 202 3.21 6.73 34.57
CA ALA A 202 3.73 8.10 34.60
C ALA A 202 4.46 8.44 33.28
N LYS A 203 5.32 7.54 32.79
CA LYS A 203 6.04 7.72 31.52
C LYS A 203 5.11 7.74 30.31
N LEU A 204 4.05 6.93 30.32
CA LEU A 204 3.01 7.00 29.30
C LEU A 204 2.33 8.37 29.28
N ARG A 205 1.96 8.91 30.45
CA ARG A 205 1.37 10.26 30.56
C ARG A 205 2.31 11.35 30.03
N ASP A 206 3.61 11.27 30.33
CA ASP A 206 4.62 12.18 29.78
C ASP A 206 4.66 12.10 28.24
N ALA A 207 4.71 10.90 27.68
CA ALA A 207 4.73 10.68 26.24
C ALA A 207 3.46 11.20 25.55
N GLN A 208 2.29 11.01 26.18
CA GLN A 208 1.01 11.51 25.70
C GLN A 208 0.96 13.04 25.73
N ARG A 209 1.44 13.67 26.80
CA ARG A 209 1.56 15.14 26.89
C ARG A 209 2.47 15.68 25.79
N ALA A 210 3.64 15.08 25.61
CA ALA A 210 4.60 15.46 24.57
C ALA A 210 4.05 15.24 23.14
N SER A 211 3.08 14.33 22.98
CA SER A 211 2.45 14.03 21.68
C SER A 211 1.16 14.79 21.40
N ARG A 212 0.70 15.63 22.33
CA ARG A 212 -0.55 16.37 22.20
C ARG A 212 -0.50 17.35 21.03
N LEU A 213 -1.46 17.26 20.11
CA LEU A 213 -1.57 18.16 18.97
C LEU A 213 -2.50 19.34 19.28
N ALA A 214 -2.13 20.53 18.84
CA ALA A 214 -2.95 21.73 18.97
C ALA A 214 -2.80 22.68 17.79
N VAL A 215 -3.84 23.48 17.52
CA VAL A 215 -3.85 24.59 16.56
C VAL A 215 -4.32 25.83 17.28
N GLY A 216 -3.52 26.90 17.26
CA GLY A 216 -3.86 28.12 18.00
C GLY A 216 -4.12 27.88 19.50
N GLY A 217 -3.41 26.91 20.10
CA GLY A 217 -3.59 26.52 21.50
C GLY A 217 -4.74 25.53 21.77
N GLN A 218 -5.67 25.34 20.84
CA GLN A 218 -6.79 24.40 20.98
C GLN A 218 -6.37 22.99 20.57
N ARG A 219 -6.71 21.98 21.38
CA ARG A 219 -6.40 20.57 21.09
C ARG A 219 -7.13 20.12 19.82
N ILE A 220 -6.45 19.37 18.97
CA ILE A 220 -7.05 18.72 17.80
C ILE A 220 -6.91 17.19 17.88
N SER A 221 -7.87 16.48 17.31
CA SER A 221 -7.81 15.02 17.19
C SER A 221 -6.75 14.58 16.16
N LEU A 222 -6.28 13.34 16.26
CA LEU A 222 -5.37 12.76 15.26
C LEU A 222 -6.01 12.72 13.87
N SER A 223 -7.32 12.49 13.77
CA SER A 223 -8.05 12.50 12.48
C SER A 223 -8.03 13.89 11.85
N ASN A 224 -8.39 14.93 12.61
CA ASN A 224 -8.39 16.31 12.12
C ASN A 224 -6.98 16.78 11.76
N PHE A 225 -5.97 16.35 12.53
CA PHE A 225 -4.58 16.57 12.18
C PHE A 225 -4.22 15.88 10.87
N ASN A 226 -4.58 14.61 10.70
CA ASN A 226 -4.26 13.82 9.51
C ASN A 226 -4.79 14.51 8.23
N ASP A 227 -6.04 14.96 8.24
CA ASP A 227 -6.65 15.64 7.10
C ASP A 227 -5.95 16.96 6.76
N LYS A 228 -5.62 17.76 7.77
CA LYS A 228 -4.86 19.01 7.59
C LYS A 228 -3.44 18.76 7.09
N ALA A 229 -2.76 17.82 7.73
CA ALA A 229 -1.37 17.48 7.43
C ALA A 229 -1.24 16.86 6.04
N GLN A 230 -2.19 16.04 5.59
CA GLN A 230 -2.23 15.52 4.22
C GLN A 230 -2.34 16.67 3.20
N LYS A 231 -3.27 17.63 3.39
CA LYS A 231 -3.40 18.80 2.50
C LYS A 231 -2.13 19.63 2.42
N ILE A 232 -1.49 19.85 3.58
CA ILE A 232 -0.20 20.55 3.66
C ILE A 232 0.89 19.77 2.93
N TYR A 233 0.95 18.46 3.14
CA TYR A 233 1.89 17.58 2.47
C TYR A 233 1.74 17.63 0.96
N GLU A 234 0.51 17.52 0.43
CA GLU A 234 0.22 17.59 -1.00
C GLU A 234 0.68 18.92 -1.62
N LYS A 235 0.36 20.04 -0.95
CA LYS A 235 0.81 21.38 -1.37
C LYS A 235 2.33 21.48 -1.40
N VAL A 236 3.01 21.07 -0.32
CA VAL A 236 4.47 21.15 -0.22
C VAL A 236 5.14 20.23 -1.24
N TYR A 237 4.63 19.01 -1.42
CA TYR A 237 5.15 18.08 -2.41
C TYR A 237 5.06 18.69 -3.82
N GLY A 238 3.92 19.28 -4.18
CA GLY A 238 3.75 19.97 -5.45
C GLY A 238 4.71 21.15 -5.62
N GLN A 239 4.93 21.95 -4.58
CA GLN A 239 5.91 23.05 -4.61
C GLN A 239 7.36 22.58 -4.77
N VAL A 240 7.72 21.42 -4.23
CA VAL A 240 9.10 20.88 -4.31
C VAL A 240 9.34 20.18 -5.65
N THR A 241 8.34 19.50 -6.18
CA THR A 241 8.51 18.58 -7.32
C THR A 241 7.91 19.11 -8.62
N GLY A 242 7.04 20.12 -8.58
CA GLY A 242 6.16 20.48 -9.69
C GLY A 242 5.08 19.41 -9.96
N GLY A 243 4.96 18.44 -9.07
CA GLY A 243 4.21 17.22 -9.25
C GLY A 243 2.91 17.12 -8.42
N ASN A 244 2.31 15.93 -8.40
CA ASN A 244 1.11 15.61 -7.65
C ASN A 244 1.35 14.45 -6.68
N ALA A 245 1.24 14.73 -5.37
CA ALA A 245 1.44 13.75 -4.31
C ALA A 245 0.48 12.56 -4.38
N ARG A 246 -0.79 12.77 -4.77
CA ARG A 246 -1.79 11.71 -4.91
C ARG A 246 -1.42 10.75 -6.05
N LYS A 247 -0.98 11.27 -7.21
CA LYS A 247 -0.44 10.44 -8.32
C LYS A 247 0.81 9.68 -7.92
N ALA A 248 1.64 10.29 -7.08
CA ALA A 248 2.84 9.66 -6.53
C ALA A 248 2.56 8.69 -5.37
N PHE A 249 1.29 8.43 -5.01
CA PHE A 249 0.89 7.57 -3.89
C PHE A 249 1.61 7.96 -2.59
N GLN A 250 1.64 9.27 -2.31
CA GLN A 250 2.23 9.83 -1.11
C GLN A 250 1.13 10.07 -0.09
N GLN A 251 1.26 9.46 1.08
CA GLN A 251 0.29 9.61 2.16
C GLN A 251 0.98 9.98 3.46
N LEU A 252 0.42 10.97 4.13
CA LEU A 252 0.67 11.28 5.51
C LEU A 252 -0.39 10.60 6.37
N THR A 253 0.08 9.73 7.28
CA THR A 253 -0.77 8.90 8.12
C THR A 253 -0.52 9.17 9.61
N THR A 254 -1.46 8.75 10.44
CA THR A 254 -1.31 8.64 11.89
C THR A 254 -1.79 7.26 12.31
N SER A 255 -1.62 6.90 13.58
CA SER A 255 -2.19 5.68 14.16
C SER A 255 -3.72 5.56 14.01
N LYS A 256 -4.42 6.64 13.63
CA LYS A 256 -5.87 6.68 13.38
C LYS A 256 -6.23 6.68 11.90
N ASN A 257 -5.27 6.53 10.99
CA ASN A 257 -5.57 6.38 9.56
C ASN A 257 -6.31 5.04 9.34
N VAL A 258 -7.33 5.05 8.48
CA VAL A 258 -8.17 3.88 8.17
C VAL A 258 -7.39 2.71 7.56
N GLU A 259 -6.24 2.99 6.93
CA GLU A 259 -5.34 1.99 6.36
C GLU A 259 -4.23 1.52 7.33
N ALA A 260 -4.14 2.11 8.52
CA ALA A 260 -3.15 1.71 9.52
C ALA A 260 -3.66 0.50 10.32
N TYR A 261 -2.88 -0.57 10.40
CA TYR A 261 -3.22 -1.71 11.24
C TYR A 261 -3.17 -1.31 12.73
N ALA A 262 -4.27 -1.51 13.44
CA ALA A 262 -4.31 -1.36 14.90
C ALA A 262 -3.49 -2.48 15.58
N ASP A 263 -3.52 -3.68 15.00
CA ASP A 263 -2.66 -4.79 15.41
C ASP A 263 -1.33 -4.78 14.65
N ARG A 264 -0.23 -4.57 15.39
CA ARG A 264 1.11 -4.49 14.79
C ARG A 264 1.73 -5.83 14.50
N SER A 265 1.23 -6.90 15.10
CA SER A 265 1.65 -8.26 14.75
C SER A 265 1.43 -8.53 13.26
N VAL A 266 0.42 -7.88 12.68
CA VAL A 266 0.11 -7.93 11.23
C VAL A 266 1.28 -7.44 10.36
N LEU A 267 2.04 -6.44 10.83
CA LEU A 267 3.17 -5.89 10.07
C LEU A 267 4.33 -6.87 9.95
N GLN A 268 4.43 -7.85 10.86
CA GLN A 268 5.46 -8.89 10.83
C GLN A 268 5.23 -9.92 9.72
N ASN A 269 4.03 -9.97 9.13
CA ASN A 269 3.68 -10.94 8.08
C ASN A 269 3.98 -12.41 8.46
N ASN A 270 3.95 -12.72 9.76
CA ASN A 270 4.21 -14.05 10.29
C ASN A 270 3.20 -14.39 11.40
N PRO A 271 1.93 -14.64 11.06
CA PRO A 271 0.90 -14.97 12.04
C PRO A 271 1.15 -16.32 12.75
N ALA A 272 2.13 -17.12 12.31
CA ALA A 272 2.53 -18.33 13.01
C ALA A 272 3.38 -18.00 14.25
N ALA A 273 4.41 -17.16 14.10
CA ALA A 273 5.29 -16.77 15.21
C ALA A 273 4.75 -15.59 16.02
N THR A 274 3.99 -14.69 15.38
CA THR A 274 3.39 -13.52 16.03
C THR A 274 1.91 -13.47 15.69
N PRO A 275 1.06 -14.20 16.44
CA PRO A 275 -0.37 -14.30 16.16
C PRO A 275 -1.04 -12.94 16.10
N PHE A 276 -2.01 -12.82 15.19
CA PHE A 276 -2.83 -11.62 15.10
C PHE A 276 -3.88 -11.65 16.22
N SER A 277 -4.19 -10.48 16.75
CA SER A 277 -5.10 -10.30 17.87
C SER A 277 -6.56 -10.38 17.39
N GLY A 278 -7.32 -11.32 17.95
CA GLY A 278 -8.78 -11.45 17.74
C GLY A 278 -9.57 -10.15 17.96
N ARG A 279 -9.14 -9.33 18.93
CA ARG A 279 -9.72 -8.00 19.21
C ARG A 279 -9.74 -7.06 17.99
N TRP A 280 -8.76 -7.20 17.09
CA TRP A 280 -8.57 -6.33 15.93
C TRP A 280 -8.84 -7.05 14.62
N ALA A 281 -9.46 -8.24 14.65
CA ALA A 281 -9.67 -9.06 13.47
C ALA A 281 -10.46 -8.34 12.37
N GLU A 282 -11.55 -7.65 12.75
CA GLU A 282 -12.38 -6.88 11.82
C GLU A 282 -11.58 -5.75 11.16
N GLN A 283 -10.88 -4.95 11.96
CA GLN A 283 -10.06 -3.84 11.46
C GLN A 283 -8.91 -4.34 10.58
N THR A 284 -8.27 -5.44 10.97
CA THR A 284 -7.18 -6.06 10.20
C THR A 284 -7.67 -6.52 8.84
N GLY A 285 -8.87 -7.11 8.78
CA GLY A 285 -9.51 -7.45 7.53
C GLY A 285 -9.82 -6.21 6.70
N SER A 286 -10.48 -5.20 7.29
CA SER A 286 -11.01 -4.04 6.55
C SER A 286 -9.94 -3.23 5.81
N VAL A 287 -8.68 -3.22 6.27
CA VAL A 287 -7.60 -2.49 5.58
C VAL A 287 -7.45 -2.94 4.12
N SER A 288 -7.63 -4.24 3.83
CA SER A 288 -7.52 -4.74 2.45
C SER A 288 -8.62 -4.18 1.54
N SER A 289 -9.88 -4.13 2.00
CA SER A 289 -10.98 -3.57 1.21
C SER A 289 -10.91 -2.05 1.08
N VAL A 290 -10.51 -1.34 2.15
CA VAL A 290 -10.31 0.12 2.14
C VAL A 290 -9.31 0.53 1.07
N LYS A 291 -8.17 -0.17 0.97
CA LYS A 291 -7.16 0.11 -0.08
C LYS A 291 -7.70 -0.06 -1.49
N VAL A 292 -8.51 -1.09 -1.73
CA VAL A 292 -9.17 -1.29 -3.04
C VAL A 292 -10.12 -0.12 -3.33
N TYR A 293 -10.93 0.27 -2.35
CA TYR A 293 -11.85 1.40 -2.47
C TYR A 293 -11.11 2.71 -2.79
N GLU A 294 -10.03 3.04 -2.06
CA GLU A 294 -9.26 4.26 -2.28
C GLU A 294 -8.60 4.28 -3.66
N ASN A 295 -8.14 3.14 -4.19
CA ASN A 295 -7.62 3.06 -5.57
C ASN A 295 -8.70 3.43 -6.61
N PHE A 296 -9.92 2.90 -6.47
CA PHE A 296 -11.00 3.22 -7.39
C PHE A 296 -11.53 4.65 -7.22
N LYS A 297 -11.46 5.19 -6.00
CA LYS A 297 -11.73 6.61 -5.75
C LYS A 297 -10.72 7.52 -6.46
N LEU A 298 -9.42 7.19 -6.42
CA LEU A 298 -8.40 7.91 -7.20
C LEU A 298 -8.69 7.83 -8.71
N ALA A 299 -9.19 6.69 -9.19
CA ALA A 299 -9.56 6.57 -10.60
C ALA A 299 -10.79 7.40 -10.98
N ASN A 300 -11.80 7.43 -10.11
CA ASN A 300 -13.01 8.24 -10.31
C ASN A 300 -12.69 9.75 -10.25
N ASP A 301 -11.72 10.15 -9.44
CA ASP A 301 -11.19 11.52 -9.38
C ASP A 301 -10.29 11.87 -10.59
N GLY A 302 -10.06 10.95 -11.53
CA GLY A 302 -9.20 11.16 -12.70
C GLY A 302 -7.70 11.27 -12.36
N ILE A 303 -7.30 10.85 -11.15
CA ILE A 303 -5.90 10.90 -10.69
C ILE A 303 -5.08 9.76 -11.33
N ILE A 304 -5.68 8.56 -11.44
CA ILE A 304 -5.13 7.39 -12.13
C ILE A 304 -6.18 6.80 -13.08
N SER A 305 -5.81 5.91 -14.00
CA SER A 305 -6.83 5.19 -14.79
C SER A 305 -7.51 4.08 -13.98
N GLN A 306 -8.68 3.67 -14.46
CA GLN A 306 -9.38 2.46 -13.98
C GLN A 306 -8.53 1.19 -14.14
N GLY A 307 -7.71 1.11 -15.20
CA GLY A 307 -6.78 0.01 -15.41
C GLY A 307 -5.68 -0.03 -14.36
N SER A 308 -5.09 1.12 -14.03
CA SER A 308 -4.09 1.26 -12.98
C SER A 308 -4.67 0.94 -11.60
N ALA A 309 -5.89 1.40 -11.29
CA ALA A 309 -6.59 1.05 -10.05
C ALA A 309 -6.85 -0.45 -9.91
N MET A 310 -7.28 -1.12 -10.99
CA MET A 310 -7.46 -2.57 -11.02
C MET A 310 -6.13 -3.30 -10.79
N GLN A 311 -5.08 -2.90 -11.49
CA GLN A 311 -3.76 -3.52 -11.38
C GLN A 311 -3.17 -3.38 -9.97
N GLU A 312 -3.26 -2.19 -9.37
CA GLU A 312 -2.77 -1.94 -8.02
C GLU A 312 -3.58 -2.69 -6.96
N SER A 313 -4.90 -2.72 -7.11
CA SER A 313 -5.78 -3.50 -6.25
C SER A 313 -5.45 -4.99 -6.32
N ALA A 314 -5.21 -5.53 -7.53
CA ALA A 314 -4.81 -6.92 -7.69
C ALA A 314 -3.46 -7.21 -7.01
N ARG A 315 -2.47 -6.32 -7.19
CA ARG A 315 -1.17 -6.44 -6.51
C ARG A 315 -1.31 -6.42 -4.98
N GLY A 316 -2.12 -5.50 -4.44
CA GLY A 316 -2.38 -5.36 -3.02
C GLY A 316 -3.04 -6.61 -2.43
N LEU A 317 -4.13 -7.08 -3.05
CA LEU A 317 -4.85 -8.28 -2.62
C LEU A 317 -3.99 -9.54 -2.73
N ALA A 318 -3.20 -9.70 -3.80
CA ALA A 318 -2.27 -10.83 -3.93
C ALA A 318 -1.25 -10.87 -2.77
N LYS A 319 -0.74 -9.69 -2.37
CA LYS A 319 0.16 -9.56 -1.22
C LYS A 319 -0.56 -9.96 0.06
N ASP A 320 -1.75 -9.42 0.33
CA ASP A 320 -2.49 -9.71 1.56
C ASP A 320 -2.91 -11.19 1.65
N ILE A 321 -3.30 -11.80 0.53
CA ILE A 321 -3.61 -13.23 0.49
C ILE A 321 -2.35 -14.05 0.83
N SER A 322 -1.21 -13.74 0.22
CA SER A 322 0.05 -14.50 0.42
C SER A 322 0.66 -14.32 1.81
N THR A 323 0.65 -13.11 2.36
CA THR A 323 1.36 -12.80 3.61
C THR A 323 0.50 -12.90 4.86
N LYS A 324 -0.84 -12.91 4.73
CA LYS A 324 -1.77 -12.94 5.87
C LYS A 324 -2.72 -14.11 5.77
N LEU A 325 -3.57 -14.13 4.75
CA LEU A 325 -4.67 -15.08 4.67
C LEU A 325 -4.19 -16.53 4.56
N ILE A 326 -3.32 -16.86 3.60
CA ILE A 326 -2.81 -18.21 3.41
C ILE A 326 -2.09 -18.72 4.68
N PRO A 327 -1.17 -17.96 5.31
CA PRO A 327 -0.57 -18.36 6.58
C PRO A 327 -1.58 -18.61 7.71
N LEU A 328 -2.63 -17.78 7.82
CA LEU A 328 -3.68 -17.99 8.81
C LEU A 328 -4.47 -19.28 8.53
N LEU A 329 -4.84 -19.52 7.27
CA LEU A 329 -5.58 -20.70 6.84
C LEU A 329 -4.78 -21.99 7.05
N LYS A 330 -3.48 -22.00 6.73
CA LYS A 330 -2.60 -23.16 6.95
C LYS A 330 -2.52 -23.57 8.42
N ASN A 331 -2.64 -22.61 9.33
CA ASN A 331 -2.58 -22.85 10.77
C ASN A 331 -3.96 -23.09 11.40
N ASN A 332 -5.04 -23.11 10.60
CA ASN A 332 -6.38 -23.40 11.08
C ASN A 332 -6.74 -24.86 10.71
N PRO A 333 -6.97 -25.75 11.69
CA PRO A 333 -7.26 -27.16 11.43
C PRO A 333 -8.59 -27.39 10.70
N SER A 334 -9.49 -26.40 10.68
CA SER A 334 -10.77 -26.48 9.95
C SER A 334 -10.65 -26.09 8.47
N THR A 335 -9.49 -25.62 8.00
CA THR A 335 -9.28 -25.24 6.60
C THR A 335 -9.22 -26.47 5.72
N THR A 336 -10.04 -26.51 4.67
CA THR A 336 -10.01 -27.59 3.68
C THR A 336 -8.92 -27.37 2.62
N VAL A 337 -8.44 -28.46 2.00
CA VAL A 337 -7.49 -28.39 0.88
C VAL A 337 -8.06 -27.57 -0.29
N GLN A 338 -9.38 -27.66 -0.52
CA GLN A 338 -10.07 -26.90 -1.56
C GLN A 338 -10.04 -25.40 -1.25
N GLN A 339 -10.30 -25.00 0.00
CA GLN A 339 -10.24 -23.60 0.43
C GLN A 339 -8.83 -23.02 0.28
N LEU A 340 -7.80 -23.77 0.69
CA LEU A 340 -6.41 -23.34 0.55
C LEU A 340 -6.01 -23.20 -0.94
N SER A 341 -6.34 -24.20 -1.75
CA SER A 341 -6.08 -24.19 -3.20
C SER A 341 -6.76 -23.01 -3.91
N TYR A 342 -8.00 -22.70 -3.52
CA TYR A 342 -8.72 -21.54 -4.05
C TYR A 342 -7.95 -20.23 -3.83
N TRP A 343 -7.52 -19.97 -2.59
CA TRP A 343 -6.80 -18.74 -2.26
C TRP A 343 -5.41 -18.68 -2.89
N GLN A 344 -4.72 -19.82 -3.03
CA GLN A 344 -3.46 -19.89 -3.76
C GLN A 344 -3.64 -19.58 -5.25
N GLY A 345 -4.69 -20.11 -5.89
CA GLY A 345 -5.03 -19.79 -7.27
C GLY A 345 -5.36 -18.32 -7.46
N MET A 346 -6.17 -17.75 -6.56
CA MET A 346 -6.51 -16.33 -6.56
C MET A 346 -5.27 -15.45 -6.37
N GLN A 347 -4.41 -15.78 -5.42
CA GLN A 347 -3.15 -15.09 -5.18
C GLN A 347 -2.26 -15.07 -6.41
N LYS A 348 -2.13 -16.20 -7.13
CA LYS A 348 -1.34 -16.29 -8.36
C LYS A 348 -1.92 -15.40 -9.46
N LEU A 349 -3.22 -15.51 -9.74
CA LEU A 349 -3.90 -14.73 -10.78
C LEU A 349 -3.79 -13.21 -10.52
N LEU A 350 -4.12 -12.78 -9.31
CA LEU A 350 -4.01 -11.38 -8.90
C LEU A 350 -2.55 -10.89 -8.92
N GLY A 351 -1.60 -11.77 -8.57
CA GLY A 351 -0.17 -11.47 -8.65
C GLY A 351 0.31 -11.23 -10.07
N GLU A 352 -0.13 -12.05 -11.03
CA GLU A 352 0.18 -11.87 -12.45
C GLU A 352 -0.45 -10.60 -13.03
N SER A 353 -1.67 -10.26 -12.61
CA SER A 353 -2.27 -8.97 -12.95
C SER A 353 -1.48 -7.81 -12.34
N GLY A 354 -1.09 -7.91 -11.05
CA GLY A 354 -0.26 -6.91 -10.38
C GLY A 354 1.09 -6.65 -11.07
N LYS A 355 1.70 -7.67 -11.69
CA LYS A 355 2.92 -7.54 -12.52
C LYS A 355 2.65 -6.97 -13.92
N GLY A 356 1.40 -7.02 -14.38
CA GLY A 356 0.96 -6.62 -15.71
C GLY A 356 1.10 -7.72 -16.77
N ASN A 357 1.17 -8.98 -16.36
CA ASN A 357 1.13 -10.14 -17.27
C ASN A 357 -0.31 -10.54 -17.63
N VAL A 358 -1.27 -10.18 -16.77
CA VAL A 358 -2.71 -10.27 -17.04
C VAL A 358 -3.28 -8.86 -17.04
N THR A 359 -3.90 -8.46 -18.15
CA THR A 359 -4.46 -7.10 -18.27
C THR A 359 -5.67 -6.93 -17.34
N PRO A 360 -6.03 -5.69 -16.97
CA PRO A 360 -7.26 -5.42 -16.21
C PRO A 360 -8.52 -6.04 -16.84
N GLY A 361 -8.67 -5.92 -18.17
CA GLY A 361 -9.80 -6.48 -18.91
C GLY A 361 -9.81 -8.01 -18.89
N GLN A 362 -8.66 -8.66 -19.04
CA GLN A 362 -8.53 -10.11 -18.89
C GLN A 362 -8.89 -10.56 -17.46
N LEU A 363 -8.40 -9.86 -16.43
CA LEU A 363 -8.71 -10.19 -15.04
C LEU A 363 -10.22 -10.12 -14.79
N MET A 364 -10.87 -9.05 -15.24
CA MET A 364 -12.32 -8.87 -15.16
C MET A 364 -13.07 -10.01 -15.85
N GLN A 365 -12.66 -10.39 -17.06
CA GLN A 365 -13.26 -11.49 -17.81
C GLN A 365 -13.10 -12.84 -17.11
N ILE A 366 -11.90 -13.14 -16.59
CA ILE A 366 -11.60 -14.41 -15.92
C ILE A 366 -12.41 -14.56 -14.64
N LEU A 367 -12.49 -13.49 -13.85
CA LEU A 367 -13.22 -13.50 -12.59
C LEU A 367 -14.71 -13.26 -12.76
N GLY A 368 -15.16 -12.85 -13.95
CA GLY A 368 -16.54 -12.43 -14.19
C GLY A 368 -16.93 -11.23 -13.33
N ILE A 369 -15.99 -10.29 -13.12
CA ILE A 369 -16.17 -9.11 -12.27
C ILE A 369 -16.04 -7.82 -13.05
N ASP A 370 -16.70 -6.79 -12.54
CA ASP A 370 -16.49 -5.40 -12.86
C ASP A 370 -15.64 -4.71 -11.77
N GLN A 371 -15.56 -3.38 -11.81
CA GLN A 371 -14.90 -2.57 -10.77
C GLN A 371 -15.54 -2.81 -9.40
N THR A 372 -16.88 -2.86 -9.34
CA THR A 372 -17.62 -3.18 -8.12
C THR A 372 -17.28 -4.58 -7.60
N GLY A 373 -17.11 -5.54 -8.51
CA GLY A 373 -16.70 -6.90 -8.17
C GLY A 373 -15.27 -6.98 -7.64
N MET A 374 -14.37 -6.08 -8.05
CA MET A 374 -13.04 -5.98 -7.45
C MET A 374 -13.11 -5.47 -6.00
N VAL A 375 -13.98 -4.48 -5.72
CA VAL A 375 -14.25 -4.03 -4.34
C VAL A 375 -14.79 -5.19 -3.49
N ARG A 376 -15.77 -5.94 -4.01
CA ARG A 376 -16.31 -7.14 -3.35
C ARG A 376 -15.25 -8.22 -3.12
N LEU A 377 -14.30 -8.38 -4.04
CA LEU A 377 -13.17 -9.31 -3.84
C LEU A 377 -12.28 -8.84 -2.69
N GLY A 378 -12.05 -7.54 -2.56
CA GLY A 378 -11.38 -6.95 -1.40
C GLY A 378 -12.11 -7.28 -0.09
N GLU A 379 -13.42 -7.11 -0.05
CA GLU A 379 -14.26 -7.48 1.10
C GLU A 379 -14.20 -8.99 1.42
N GLN A 380 -14.12 -9.86 0.40
CA GLN A 380 -13.95 -11.29 0.61
C GLN A 380 -12.60 -11.64 1.24
N VAL A 381 -11.52 -11.00 0.81
CA VAL A 381 -10.20 -11.14 1.45
C VAL A 381 -10.25 -10.64 2.89
N SER A 382 -10.87 -9.48 3.13
CA SER A 382 -11.07 -8.91 4.46
C SER A 382 -11.81 -9.86 5.40
N ALA A 383 -12.95 -10.39 4.96
CA ALA A 383 -13.75 -11.35 5.72
C ALA A 383 -12.99 -12.66 5.96
N GLY A 384 -12.22 -13.13 4.98
CA GLY A 384 -11.37 -14.30 5.12
C GLY A 384 -10.31 -14.13 6.21
N ILE A 385 -9.62 -12.98 6.23
CA ILE A 385 -8.62 -12.66 7.25
C ILE A 385 -9.29 -12.54 8.61
N GLN A 386 -10.36 -11.75 8.73
CA GLN A 386 -11.09 -11.57 9.99
C GLN A 386 -11.53 -12.92 10.58
N SER A 387 -12.18 -13.76 9.77
CA SER A 387 -12.63 -15.08 10.17
C SER A 387 -11.44 -15.93 10.65
N ALA A 388 -10.37 -16.02 9.87
CA ALA A 388 -9.22 -16.85 10.22
C ALA A 388 -8.45 -16.38 11.46
N VAL A 389 -8.54 -15.09 11.83
CA VAL A 389 -8.02 -14.57 13.10
C VAL A 389 -8.93 -14.89 14.29
N GLN A 390 -10.25 -14.87 14.10
CA GLN A 390 -11.24 -15.14 15.16
C GLN A 390 -11.36 -16.63 15.54
N TYR A 391 -10.99 -17.54 14.63
CA TYR A 391 -11.04 -19.00 14.86
C TYR A 391 -9.79 -19.58 15.53
N ARG A 392 -8.95 -18.74 16.13
CA ARG A 392 -7.85 -19.14 17.03
C ARG A 392 -8.20 -18.73 18.45
#